data_AF-A0A528FMV0-F1
#
_entry.id   AF-A0A528FMV0-F1
#
_cell.length_a   1.000
_cell.length_b   1.000
_cell.length_c   1.000
_cell.angle_alpha   90.00
_cell.angle_beta   90.00
_cell.angle_gamma   90.00
#
_symmetry.space_group_name_H-M   'P 1'
#
loop_
_entity.id
_entity.type
_entity.pdbx_description
1 polymer ?
#
loop_
_entity_poly.entity_id
_entity_poly.type
_entity_poly.pdbx_seq_one_letter_code
_entity_poly.pdbx_strand_id
1 'polypeptide(L)'
;SYAALKLDDTMAKTPEAVHKLLDPVWEKALEKAASDQIELRRLAAEAGSNEEFAAWDWRFYQEKLRAEKFAFDEAELKPYLQL
;
A
#
# COMPACT_ATOMS: atom_id res chain seq x y z
N SER A 1 15.64 -22.42 13.96
CA SER A 1 14.59 -21.47 14.37
C SER A 1 13.23 -22.04 13.99
N TYR A 2 12.12 -21.52 14.54
CA TYR A 2 10.77 -21.95 14.14
C TYR A 2 10.50 -21.76 12.65
N ALA A 3 11.03 -20.68 12.06
CA ALA A 3 10.93 -20.42 10.62
C ALA A 3 11.59 -21.52 9.78
N ALA A 4 12.79 -21.98 10.15
CA ALA A 4 13.45 -23.08 9.44
C ALA A 4 12.66 -24.39 9.53
N LEU A 5 12.09 -24.71 10.70
CA LEU A 5 11.25 -25.90 10.89
C LEU A 5 9.96 -25.84 10.05
N LYS A 6 9.34 -24.66 9.92
CA LYS A 6 8.10 -24.48 9.17
C LYS A 6 8.28 -24.42 7.66
N LEU A 7 9.45 -24.00 7.19
CA LEU A 7 9.69 -23.83 5.76
C LEU A 7 10.17 -25.11 5.07
N ASP A 8 10.57 -26.14 5.84
CA ASP A 8 11.11 -27.40 5.30
C ASP A 8 10.14 -28.10 4.32
N ASP A 9 8.83 -28.09 4.62
CA ASP A 9 7.78 -28.64 3.75
C ASP A 9 7.25 -27.66 2.69
N THR A 10 7.77 -26.43 2.64
CA THR A 10 7.33 -25.42 1.68
C THR A 10 8.25 -25.34 0.47
N MET A 11 7.78 -24.74 -0.63
CA MET A 11 8.58 -24.55 -1.85
C MET A 11 9.81 -23.65 -1.63
N ALA A 12 9.76 -22.75 -0.65
CA ALA A 12 10.87 -21.85 -0.34
C ALA A 12 12.01 -22.57 0.40
N LYS A 13 11.72 -23.65 1.15
CA LYS A 13 12.67 -24.51 1.89
C LYS A 13 13.47 -23.83 3.01
N THR A 14 13.96 -22.61 2.81
CA THR A 14 14.75 -21.89 3.81
C THR A 14 14.28 -20.45 3.99
N PRO A 15 14.46 -19.87 5.19
CA PRO A 15 14.17 -18.45 5.43
C PRO A 15 14.92 -17.51 4.47
N GLU A 16 16.15 -17.84 4.11
CA GLU A 16 16.99 -17.01 3.21
C GLU A 16 16.39 -16.94 1.80
N ALA A 17 15.82 -18.04 1.31
CA ALA A 17 15.12 -18.05 0.02
C ALA A 17 13.84 -17.21 0.05
N VAL A 18 13.13 -17.17 1.19
CA VAL A 18 11.97 -16.29 1.39
C VAL A 18 12.39 -14.82 1.33
N HIS A 19 13.44 -14.44 2.06
CA HIS A 19 13.96 -13.07 2.02
C HIS A 19 14.44 -12.66 0.63
N LYS A 20 15.15 -13.55 -0.07
CA LYS A 20 15.59 -13.30 -1.44
C LYS A 20 14.43 -13.03 -2.42
N LEU A 21 13.24 -13.56 -2.15
CA LEU A 21 12.04 -13.28 -2.94
C LEU A 21 11.32 -12.00 -2.51
N LEU A 22 11.21 -11.75 -1.19
CA LEU A 22 10.42 -10.66 -0.65
C LEU A 22 11.17 -9.32 -0.62
N ASP A 23 12.47 -9.33 -0.36
CA ASP A 23 13.28 -8.10 -0.21
C ASP A 23 13.27 -7.25 -1.50
N PRO A 24 13.41 -7.81 -2.73
CA PRO A 24 13.31 -7.01 -3.95
C PRO A 24 11.94 -6.36 -4.14
N VAL A 25 10.87 -7.06 -3.77
CA VAL A 25 9.49 -6.53 -3.84
C VAL A 25 9.31 -5.43 -2.80
N TRP A 26 9.86 -5.63 -1.61
CA TRP A 26 9.82 -4.66 -0.52
C TRP A 26 10.54 -3.37 -0.88
N GLU A 27 11.74 -3.44 -1.46
CA GLU A 27 12.49 -2.26 -1.91
C GLU A 27 11.69 -1.43 -2.92
N LYS A 28 11.07 -2.08 -3.91
CA LYS A 28 10.23 -1.41 -4.90
C LYS A 28 8.92 -0.88 -4.31
N ALA A 29 8.33 -1.61 -3.37
CA ALA A 29 7.14 -1.15 -2.66
C ALA A 29 7.43 0.10 -1.81
N LEU A 30 8.60 0.17 -1.16
CA LEU A 30 9.04 1.34 -0.40
C LEU A 30 9.24 2.56 -1.29
N GLU A 31 9.90 2.39 -2.44
CA GLU A 31 10.10 3.46 -3.43
C GLU A 31 8.74 4.02 -3.88
N LYS A 32 7.79 3.14 -4.18
CA LYS A 32 6.44 3.53 -4.58
C LYS A 32 5.67 4.21 -3.44
N ALA A 33 5.74 3.66 -2.23
CA ALA A 33 5.07 4.23 -1.06
C ALA A 33 5.59 5.62 -0.71
N ALA A 34 6.90 5.87 -0.85
CA ALA A 34 7.49 7.20 -0.65
C ALA A 34 6.93 8.21 -1.67
N SER A 35 6.81 7.81 -2.94
CA SER A 35 6.19 8.64 -3.98
C SER A 35 4.71 8.91 -3.67
N ASP A 36 3.95 7.91 -3.24
CA ASP A 36 2.55 8.09 -2.90
C ASP A 36 2.38 8.99 -1.67
N GLN A 37 3.24 8.87 -0.65
CA GLN A 37 3.20 9.74 0.54
C GLN A 37 3.35 11.23 0.18
N ILE A 38 4.18 11.56 -0.81
CA ILE A 38 4.34 12.94 -1.29
C ILE A 38 3.03 13.47 -1.86
N GLU A 39 2.34 12.68 -2.69
CA GLU A 39 1.04 13.03 -3.28
C GLU A 39 -0.05 13.16 -2.22
N LEU A 40 -0.07 12.25 -1.23
CA LEU A 40 -1.05 12.31 -0.14
C LEU A 40 -0.84 13.55 0.75
N ARG A 41 0.42 13.93 1.00
CA ARG A 41 0.75 15.17 1.72
C ARG A 41 0.35 16.42 0.95
N ARG A 42 0.51 16.42 -0.38
CA ARG A 42 0.02 17.50 -1.25
C ARG A 42 -1.49 17.69 -1.08
N LEU A 43 -2.25 16.59 -1.16
CA LEU A 43 -3.70 16.60 -0.96
C LEU A 43 -4.13 17.08 0.43
N ALA A 44 -3.39 16.69 1.47
CA ALA A 44 -3.65 17.16 2.82
C ALA A 44 -3.42 18.66 2.98
N ALA A 45 -2.35 19.19 2.39
CA ALA A 45 -2.06 20.63 2.39
C ALA A 45 -3.10 21.43 1.58
N GLU A 46 -3.53 20.93 0.43
CA GLU A 46 -4.59 21.54 -0.39
C GLU A 46 -5.95 21.55 0.29
N ALA A 47 -6.24 20.53 1.11
CA ALA A 47 -7.43 20.48 1.96
C ALA A 47 -7.39 21.47 3.15
N GLY A 48 -6.29 22.22 3.31
CA GLY A 48 -6.10 23.19 4.39
C GLY A 48 -5.62 22.57 5.71
N SER A 49 -5.13 21.33 5.70
CA SER A 49 -4.53 20.73 6.89
C SER A 49 -3.17 21.37 7.17
N ASN A 50 -2.99 21.86 8.40
CA ASN A 50 -1.71 22.35 8.92
C ASN A 50 -1.04 21.33 9.86
N GLU A 51 -1.61 20.14 10.00
CA GLU A 51 -1.10 19.09 10.88
C GLU A 51 -0.09 18.19 10.15
N GLU A 52 0.81 17.56 10.93
CA GLU A 52 1.77 16.61 10.37
C GLU A 52 1.04 15.35 9.88
N PHE A 53 1.28 14.98 8.62
CA PHE A 53 0.66 13.82 8.00
C PHE A 53 1.02 12.53 8.74
N ALA A 54 0.01 11.88 9.30
CA ALA A 54 0.17 10.69 10.14
C ALA A 54 -0.31 9.41 9.43
N ALA A 55 -0.03 8.26 10.03
CA ALA A 55 -0.34 6.96 9.43
C ALA A 55 -1.85 6.73 9.22
N TRP A 56 -2.71 7.32 10.05
CA TRP A 56 -4.18 7.17 9.94
C TRP A 56 -4.76 8.00 8.78
N ASP A 57 -4.11 9.09 8.37
CA ASP A 57 -4.55 9.95 7.27
C ASP A 57 -4.43 9.25 5.90
N TRP A 58 -3.56 8.23 5.84
CA TRP A 58 -3.23 7.53 4.60
C TRP A 58 -4.46 7.04 3.85
N ARG A 59 -5.35 6.30 4.53
CA ARG A 59 -6.54 5.71 3.89
C ARG A 59 -7.48 6.77 3.35
N PHE A 60 -7.69 7.85 4.09
CA PHE A 60 -8.59 8.92 3.70
C PHE A 60 -8.10 9.66 2.44
N TYR A 61 -6.84 10.08 2.42
CA TYR A 61 -6.28 10.79 1.26
C TYR A 61 -6.00 9.87 0.08
N GLN A 62 -5.78 8.57 0.31
CA GLN A 62 -5.58 7.60 -0.77
C GLN A 62 -6.84 7.45 -1.64
N GLU A 63 -8.03 7.46 -1.03
CA GLU A 63 -9.29 7.44 -1.79
C GLU A 63 -9.46 8.72 -2.62
N LYS A 64 -9.14 9.88 -2.04
CA LYS A 64 -9.14 11.17 -2.78
C LYS A 64 -8.16 11.16 -3.96
N LEU A 65 -6.94 10.64 -3.76
CA LEU A 65 -5.93 10.52 -4.80
C LEU A 65 -6.38 9.57 -5.91
N ARG A 66 -7.06 8.47 -5.58
CA ARG A 66 -7.61 7.52 -6.56
C ARG A 66 -8.71 8.16 -7.39
N ALA A 67 -9.63 8.90 -6.75
CA ALA A 67 -10.67 9.65 -7.42
C ALA A 67 -10.07 10.70 -8.39
N GLU A 68 -9.06 11.46 -7.96
CA GLU A 68 -8.39 12.45 -8.81
C GLU A 68 -7.66 11.82 -10.00
N LYS A 69 -6.88 10.76 -9.78
CA LYS A 69 -6.03 10.15 -10.83
C LYS A 69 -6.79 9.30 -11.84
N PHE A 70 -7.84 8.64 -11.41
CA PHE A 70 -8.51 7.62 -12.23
C PHE A 70 -9.97 7.96 -12.53
N ALA A 71 -10.47 9.13 -12.10
CA ALA A 71 -11.89 9.48 -12.15
C ALA A 71 -12.77 8.32 -11.63
N PHE A 72 -12.29 7.66 -10.57
CA PHE A 72 -12.86 6.43 -10.04
C PHE A 72 -13.69 6.74 -8.80
N ASP A 73 -14.99 6.46 -8.87
CA ASP A 73 -15.90 6.47 -7.72
C ASP A 73 -16.42 5.05 -7.44
N GLU A 74 -16.05 4.51 -6.28
CA GLU A 74 -16.49 3.18 -5.83
C GLU A 74 -18.02 3.12 -5.64
N ALA A 75 -18.68 4.26 -5.40
CA ALA A 75 -20.14 4.36 -5.31
C ALA A 75 -20.82 4.12 -6.66
N GLU A 76 -20.18 4.50 -7.78
CA GLU A 76 -20.69 4.25 -9.13
C GLU A 76 -20.59 2.78 -9.52
N LEU A 77 -19.63 2.03 -8.97
CA LEU A 77 -19.42 0.62 -9.26
C LEU A 77 -20.36 -0.31 -8.47
N LYS A 78 -20.83 0.15 -7.31
CA LYS A 78 -21.66 -0.62 -6.37
C LYS A 78 -22.92 -1.26 -6.99
N PRO A 79 -23.66 -0.61 -7.92
CA PRO A 79 -24.81 -1.22 -8.58
C PRO A 79 -24.45 -2.37 -9.55
N TYR A 80 -23.21 -2.42 -10.04
CA TYR A 80 -22.75 -3.39 -11.03
C TYR A 80 -22.09 -4.64 -10.42
N LEU A 81 -21.81 -4.62 -9.12
CA LEU A 81 -21.24 -5.73 -8.35
C LEU A 81 -22.32 -6.37 -7.45
N GLN A 82 -23.41 -6.82 -8.06
CA GLN A 82 -24.41 -7.62 -7.35
C GLN A 82 -23.87 -9.04 -7.09
N LEU A 83 -24.07 -9.52 -5.86
CA LEU A 83 -23.60 -10.81 -5.35
C LEU A 83 -24.54 -11.95 -5.74
#